data_AF-A0A925JRV0-F1
#
_entry.id   AF-A0A925JRV0-F1
#
_cell.length_a   1.000
_cell.length_b   1.000
_cell.length_c   1.000
_cell.angle_alpha   90.00
_cell.angle_beta   90.00
_cell.angle_gamma   90.00
#
_symmetry.space_group_name_H-M   'P 1'
#
loop_
_entity.id
_entity.type
_entity.pdbx_description
1 polymer ?
#
loop_
_entity_poly.entity_id
_entity_poly.type
_entity_poly.pdbx_seq_one_letter_code
_entity_poly.pdbx_strand_id
1 'polypeptide(L)'
;MSKLSGRELFNVVAVLSIVILAGLSAFRPAVYPPSVQAQTDRQLFIEPGTTILRTPDGRGQVQGKVVIDLRTGDVWGFPTASSAPYPVVITSSEPPLSRPIYLGKFDFSAMRR
;
A
#
# COMPACT_ATOMS: atom_id res chain seq x y z
N MET A 1 -58.71 18.51 -10.23
CA MET A 1 -57.70 17.43 -10.22
C MET A 1 -57.60 16.85 -11.62
N SER A 2 -56.58 17.20 -12.41
CA SER A 2 -56.41 16.60 -13.74
C SER A 2 -55.90 15.17 -13.59
N LYS A 3 -56.51 14.23 -14.33
CA LYS A 3 -56.01 12.86 -14.44
C LYS A 3 -54.73 12.88 -15.26
N LEU A 4 -53.63 12.44 -14.67
CA LEU A 4 -52.37 12.19 -15.38
C LEU A 4 -52.62 11.13 -16.46
N SER A 5 -52.26 11.45 -17.70
CA SER A 5 -52.27 10.52 -18.83
C SER A 5 -51.27 9.38 -18.59
N GLY A 6 -51.52 8.18 -19.12
CA GLY A 6 -50.62 7.02 -18.93
C GLY A 6 -49.17 7.28 -19.36
N ARG A 7 -48.94 8.18 -20.32
CA ARG A 7 -47.59 8.60 -20.75
C ARG A 7 -46.91 9.52 -19.73
N GLU A 8 -47.66 10.41 -19.10
CA GLU A 8 -47.16 11.30 -18.04
C GLU A 8 -46.76 10.48 -16.80
N LEU A 9 -47.59 9.49 -16.45
CA LEU A 9 -47.33 8.61 -15.31
C LEU A 9 -46.06 7.78 -15.51
N PHE A 10 -45.84 7.27 -16.73
CA PHE A 10 -44.61 6.58 -17.11
C PHE A 10 -43.37 7.48 -17.02
N ASN A 11 -43.46 8.71 -17.53
CA ASN A 11 -42.36 9.66 -17.48
C ASN A 11 -41.99 10.05 -16.05
N VAL A 12 -42.99 10.30 -15.19
CA VAL A 12 -42.75 10.60 -13.78
C VAL A 12 -42.05 9.44 -13.08
N VAL A 13 -42.50 8.21 -13.28
CA VAL A 13 -41.87 7.02 -12.69
C VAL A 13 -40.44 6.82 -13.21
N ALA A 14 -40.21 7.03 -14.51
CA ALA A 14 -38.88 6.92 -15.12
C ALA A 14 -37.90 7.95 -14.56
N VAL A 15 -38.30 9.21 -14.44
CA VAL A 15 -37.45 10.26 -13.85
C VAL A 15 -37.20 9.98 -12.37
N LEU A 16 -38.23 9.57 -11.61
CA LEU A 16 -38.10 9.29 -10.19
C LEU A 16 -37.10 8.14 -9.93
N SER A 17 -37.17 7.09 -10.74
CA SER A 17 -36.26 5.94 -10.63
C SER A 17 -34.82 6.31 -10.97
N ILE A 18 -34.59 7.13 -12.00
CA ILE A 18 -33.24 7.65 -12.32
C ILE A 18 -32.69 8.50 -11.17
N VAL A 19 -33.49 9.40 -10.60
CA VAL A 19 -33.06 10.27 -9.49
C VAL A 19 -32.67 9.44 -8.26
N ILE A 20 -33.47 8.42 -7.91
CA ILE A 20 -33.18 7.53 -6.79
C ILE A 20 -31.88 6.74 -7.02
N LEU A 21 -31.72 6.15 -8.21
CA LEU A 21 -30.52 5.37 -8.56
C LEU A 21 -29.25 6.25 -8.60
N ALA A 22 -29.36 7.47 -9.14
CA ALA A 22 -28.27 8.43 -9.18
C ALA A 22 -27.88 8.90 -7.77
N GLY A 23 -28.87 9.18 -6.91
CA GLY A 23 -28.63 9.51 -5.50
C GLY A 23 -27.89 8.39 -4.78
N LEU A 24 -28.36 7.15 -4.88
CA LEU A 24 -27.70 5.99 -4.28
C LEU A 24 -26.24 5.81 -4.76
N SER A 25 -25.97 6.08 -6.03
CA SER A 25 -24.62 6.00 -6.60
C SER A 25 -23.70 7.11 -6.09
N ALA A 26 -24.22 8.33 -5.92
CA ALA A 26 -23.47 9.48 -5.41
C ALA A 26 -23.11 9.35 -3.92
N PHE A 27 -23.93 8.65 -3.13
CA PHE A 27 -23.65 8.37 -1.71
C PHE A 27 -22.82 7.10 -1.48
N ARG A 28 -22.58 6.28 -2.52
CA ARG A 28 -21.75 5.08 -2.43
C ARG A 28 -20.36 5.31 -1.83
N PRO A 29 -19.58 6.35 -2.17
CA PRO A 29 -18.25 6.58 -1.57
C PRO A 29 -18.29 7.00 -0.10
N ALA A 30 -19.43 7.46 0.42
CA ALA A 30 -19.59 7.78 1.85
C ALA A 30 -19.88 6.52 2.70
N VAL A 31 -20.57 5.53 2.11
CA VAL A 31 -20.93 4.26 2.79
C VAL A 31 -19.90 3.17 2.56
N TYR A 32 -19.31 3.15 1.36
CA TYR A 32 -18.21 2.28 0.94
C TYR A 32 -17.07 3.17 0.46
N PRO A 33 -16.21 3.65 1.36
CA PRO A 33 -14.99 4.33 0.93
C PRO A 33 -14.29 3.42 -0.08
N PRO A 34 -13.83 3.97 -1.22
CA PRO A 34 -13.15 3.18 -2.24
C PRO A 34 -12.04 2.39 -1.54
N SER A 35 -11.97 1.09 -1.83
CA SER A 35 -10.85 0.28 -1.37
C SER A 35 -9.59 0.92 -1.95
N VAL A 36 -8.83 1.59 -1.09
CA VAL A 36 -7.54 2.15 -1.47
C VAL A 36 -6.63 0.95 -1.66
N GLN A 37 -6.52 0.48 -2.91
CA GLN A 37 -5.46 -0.44 -3.24
C GLN A 37 -4.17 0.34 -3.09
N ALA A 38 -3.27 -0.16 -2.25
CA ALA A 38 -1.89 0.30 -2.26
C ALA A 38 -1.33 -0.03 -3.65
N GLN A 39 -1.43 0.91 -4.59
CA GLN A 39 -0.81 0.83 -5.90
C GLN A 39 0.70 0.95 -5.69
N THR A 40 1.32 -0.13 -5.25
CA THR A 40 2.75 -0.30 -5.36
C THR A 40 3.01 -1.13 -6.60
N ASP A 41 3.70 -0.55 -7.58
CA ASP A 41 4.28 -1.28 -8.72
C ASP A 41 5.35 -2.29 -8.25
N ARG A 42 5.73 -2.20 -6.97
CA ARG A 42 6.78 -3.00 -6.34
C ARG A 42 6.22 -3.95 -5.29
N GLN A 43 6.34 -5.25 -5.55
CA GLN A 43 5.97 -6.29 -4.60
C GLN A 43 7.11 -6.46 -3.59
N LEU A 44 6.96 -5.83 -2.42
CA LEU A 44 7.97 -5.83 -1.35
C LEU A 44 7.53 -6.72 -0.20
N PHE A 45 8.45 -7.55 0.29
CA PHE A 45 8.32 -8.24 1.57
C PHE A 45 9.23 -7.59 2.60
N ILE A 46 8.69 -7.21 3.75
CA ILE A 46 9.43 -6.58 4.84
C ILE A 46 9.49 -7.60 5.97
N GLU A 47 10.69 -7.98 6.38
CA GLU A 47 10.84 -8.93 7.49
C GLU A 47 10.31 -8.33 8.81
N PRO A 48 9.58 -9.12 9.61
CA PRO A 48 9.18 -8.71 10.95
C PRO A 48 10.39 -8.43 11.84
N GLY A 49 10.29 -7.38 12.65
CA GLY A 49 11.34 -7.00 13.59
C GLY A 49 12.54 -6.31 12.92
N THR A 50 13.69 -6.40 13.58
CA THR A 50 14.99 -5.87 13.11
C THR A 50 16.06 -6.92 13.34
N THR A 51 17.05 -6.96 12.47
CA THR A 51 18.17 -7.88 12.57
C THR A 51 19.51 -7.13 12.45
N ILE A 52 20.60 -7.82 12.75
CA ILE A 52 21.95 -7.29 12.56
C ILE A 52 22.35 -7.51 11.09
N LEU A 53 22.45 -6.41 10.36
CA LEU A 53 22.89 -6.36 8.98
C LEU A 53 24.42 -6.25 8.94
N ARG A 54 25.06 -7.07 8.10
CA ARG A 54 26.48 -6.90 7.78
C ARG A 54 26.61 -5.94 6.61
N THR A 55 27.42 -4.91 6.76
CA THR A 55 27.67 -3.97 5.67
C THR A 55 28.41 -4.69 4.51
N PRO A 56 28.14 -4.36 3.25
CA PRO A 56 28.74 -5.03 2.09
C PRO A 56 30.26 -4.91 2.02
N ASP A 57 30.81 -3.84 2.61
CA ASP A 57 32.25 -3.62 2.73
C ASP A 57 32.92 -4.50 3.80
N GLY A 58 32.14 -5.27 4.56
CA GLY A 58 32.59 -6.19 5.62
C GLY A 58 33.12 -5.50 6.87
N ARG A 59 33.05 -4.16 6.95
CA ARG A 59 33.69 -3.37 8.02
C ARG A 59 32.78 -3.08 9.21
N GLY A 60 31.49 -3.39 9.12
CA GLY A 60 30.54 -3.03 10.15
C GLY A 60 29.33 -3.96 10.24
N GLN A 61 28.69 -3.87 11.39
CA GLN A 61 27.38 -4.47 11.65
C GLN A 61 26.45 -3.36 12.12
N VAL A 62 25.26 -3.27 11.53
CA VAL A 62 24.26 -2.26 11.85
C VAL A 62 22.92 -2.93 12.07
N GLN A 63 22.16 -2.49 13.07
CA GLN A 63 20.79 -2.95 13.22
C GLN A 63 19.92 -2.37 12.09
N GLY A 64 19.04 -3.17 11.52
CA GLY A 64 18.17 -2.72 10.44
C GLY A 64 17.02 -3.65 10.12
N LYS A 65 16.17 -3.21 9.20
CA LYS A 65 15.10 -4.01 8.61
C LYS A 65 15.54 -4.58 7.26
N VAL A 66 15.15 -5.81 6.99
CA VAL A 66 15.35 -6.44 5.69
C VAL A 66 14.12 -6.26 4.84
N VAL A 67 14.31 -5.84 3.60
CA VAL A 67 13.28 -5.68 2.59
C VAL A 67 13.70 -6.46 1.35
N ILE A 68 12.81 -7.31 0.88
CA ILE A 68 13.02 -8.17 -0.28
C ILE A 68 12.07 -7.73 -1.39
N ASP A 69 12.62 -7.42 -2.55
CA ASP A 69 11.84 -7.24 -3.76
C ASP A 69 11.45 -8.61 -4.32
N LEU A 70 10.18 -8.97 -4.19
CA LEU A 70 9.68 -10.31 -4.57
C LEU A 70 9.66 -10.53 -6.09
N ARG A 71 9.72 -9.46 -6.88
CA ARG A 71 9.75 -9.56 -8.35
C ARG A 71 11.15 -9.88 -8.86
N THR A 72 12.17 -9.28 -8.25
CA THR A 72 13.56 -9.39 -8.70
C THR A 72 14.38 -10.33 -7.85
N GLY A 73 14.03 -10.51 -6.57
CA GLY A 73 14.84 -11.18 -5.56
C GLY A 73 15.84 -10.28 -4.85
N ASP A 74 15.93 -8.99 -5.19
CA ASP A 74 16.90 -8.08 -4.59
C ASP A 74 16.61 -7.86 -3.10
N VAL A 75 17.64 -7.97 -2.28
CA VAL A 75 17.57 -7.86 -0.81
C VAL A 75 18.24 -6.56 -0.38
N TRP A 76 17.50 -5.76 0.38
CA TRP A 76 17.92 -4.47 0.88
C TRP A 76 17.83 -4.42 2.40
N GLY A 77 18.81 -3.76 3.01
CA GLY A 77 18.85 -3.47 4.44
C GLY A 77 18.61 -2.00 4.71
N PHE A 78 17.68 -1.67 5.60
CA PHE A 78 17.40 -0.31 6.04
C PHE A 78 17.87 -0.13 7.49
N PRO A 79 19.02 0.54 7.73
CA PRO A 79 19.53 0.75 9.07
C PRO A 79 18.58 1.55 9.96
N THR A 80 18.53 1.23 11.25
CA THR A 80 17.77 1.95 12.28
C THR A 80 18.50 1.85 13.62
N ALA A 81 18.23 2.77 14.53
CA ALA A 81 18.83 2.80 15.86
C ALA A 81 17.98 2.09 16.95
N SER A 82 16.84 1.51 16.59
CA SER A 82 15.97 0.79 17.53
C SER A 82 15.18 -0.33 16.86
N SER A 83 14.58 -1.21 17.68
CA SER A 83 13.67 -2.28 17.24
C SER A 83 12.26 -1.80 16.89
N ALA A 84 12.05 -0.48 16.79
CA ALA A 84 10.76 0.09 16.44
C ALA A 84 10.31 -0.37 15.03
N PRO A 85 8.99 -0.37 14.75
CA PRO A 85 8.48 -0.77 13.44
C PRO A 85 8.79 0.24 12.32
N TYR A 86 9.36 1.41 12.64
CA TYR A 86 9.74 2.47 11.71
C TYR A 86 11.18 2.94 11.99
N PRO A 87 11.84 3.63 11.04
CA PRO A 87 13.17 4.18 11.26
C PRO A 87 13.22 5.13 12.46
N VAL A 88 14.22 4.96 13.32
CA VAL A 88 14.47 5.84 14.47
C VAL A 88 15.94 6.26 14.46
N VAL A 89 16.18 7.54 14.68
CA VAL A 89 17.51 8.11 14.93
C VAL A 89 17.46 8.81 16.28
N ILE A 90 18.24 8.34 17.24
CA ILE A 90 18.17 8.79 18.65
C ILE A 90 18.74 10.21 18.83
N THR A 91 19.47 10.71 17.84
CA THR A 91 20.23 11.96 17.90
C THR A 91 19.60 13.10 17.11
N SER A 92 18.43 12.89 16.48
CA SER A 92 17.74 13.92 15.69
C SER A 92 16.25 13.95 16.04
N SER A 93 15.66 15.15 16.05
CA SER A 93 14.23 15.37 16.21
C SER A 93 13.47 15.40 14.87
N GLU A 94 14.18 15.40 13.75
CA GLU A 94 13.57 15.35 12.42
C GLU A 94 13.14 13.92 12.05
N PRO A 95 12.06 13.74 11.25
CA PRO A 95 11.69 12.44 10.71
C PRO A 95 12.88 11.80 9.97
N PRO A 96 13.40 10.65 10.43
CA PRO A 96 14.63 10.10 9.87
C PRO A 96 14.40 9.41 8.53
N LEU A 97 15.29 9.67 7.57
CA LEU A 97 15.35 8.93 6.30
C LEU A 97 16.41 7.82 6.38
N SER A 98 15.97 6.57 6.41
CA SER A 98 16.88 5.42 6.32
C SER A 98 17.22 5.13 4.86
N ARG A 99 18.52 5.15 4.52
CA ARG A 99 19.01 4.84 3.17
C ARG A 99 19.25 3.33 3.04
N PRO A 100 18.79 2.70 1.95
CA PRO A 100 18.97 1.27 1.76
C PRO A 100 20.43 0.91 1.50
N ILE A 101 20.81 -0.25 2.00
CA ILE A 101 22.08 -0.93 1.74
C ILE A 101 21.74 -2.19 0.94
N TYR A 102 22.38 -2.38 -0.22
CA TYR A 102 22.19 -3.62 -0.97
C TYR A 102 22.87 -4.78 -0.24
N LEU A 103 22.11 -5.85 0.07
CA LEU A 103 22.62 -7.00 0.83
C LEU A 103 22.84 -8.23 -0.04
N GLY A 104 22.24 -8.28 -1.22
CA GLY A 104 22.36 -9.41 -2.14
C GLY A 104 21.06 -9.66 -2.89
N LYS A 105 20.92 -10.87 -3.40
CA LYS A 105 19.80 -11.27 -4.25
C LYS A 105 19.47 -12.75 -4.08
N PHE A 106 18.18 -13.07 -3.94
CA PHE A 106 17.69 -14.43 -4.07
C PHE A 106 17.47 -14.79 -5.54
N ASP A 107 18.01 -15.93 -5.97
CA ASP A 107 17.71 -16.47 -7.28
C ASP A 107 16.41 -17.28 -7.25
N PHE A 108 15.28 -16.58 -7.38
CA PHE A 108 13.97 -17.23 -7.46
C PHE A 108 13.78 -18.07 -8.73
N SER A 109 14.59 -17.84 -9.78
CA SER A 109 14.48 -18.61 -11.02
C SER A 109 14.94 -20.06 -10.81
N ALA A 110 15.97 -20.26 -9.98
CA ALA A 110 16.48 -21.57 -9.60
C ALA A 110 15.49 -22.42 -8.77
N MET A 111 14.41 -21.84 -8.24
CA MET A 111 13.40 -22.58 -7.46
C MET A 111 12.45 -23.40 -8.33
N ARG A 112 12.35 -23.13 -9.63
CA ARG A 112 11.52 -23.91 -10.55
C ARG A 112 12.29 -25.16 -10.97
N ARG A 113 11.97 -26.30 -10.35
CA ARG A 113 12.36 -27.63 -10.82
C ARG A 113 11.42 -28.12 -11.91
#